data_AF-A0A5R8QZC4-F1
#
_entry.id   AF-A0A5R8QZC4-F1
#
_cell.length_a   1.000
_cell.length_b   1.000
_cell.length_c   1.000
_cell.angle_alpha   90.00
_cell.angle_beta   90.00
_cell.angle_gamma   90.00
#
_symmetry.space_group_name_H-M   'P 1'
#
loop_
_entity.id
_entity.type
_entity.pdbx_description
1 polymer ?
#
loop_
_entity_poly.entity_id
_entity_poly.type
_entity_poly.pdbx_seq_one_letter_code
_entity_poly.pdbx_strand_id
1 'polypeptide(L)'
;MKKLFVALILAALPLLSFAAEHGAELEKVDIDVSDKAAMQDGLRTFTNYCMGCHSAKFQRYERVADDLGIPHDVMLSHAVFTGAKIGDHMNIGMQPADAKAWFGAAPPDLTLVARVRGTDWLYGYLKSFYEDPARPYGVNNKVFPNVGMPNVLVGLQGRQVVGCKQVQVVEDGKKQYDPLTGTPLTHEACDQLTIVPKTGTLNEEQFDEKVKNLVTFLAYSANPVKLQHQRIGTYVLLYLAFFFVFAYLLKREYWKDVH
;
A
#
# COMPACT_ATOMS: atom_id res chain seq x y z
N MET A 1 -18.47 -36.17 22.07
CA MET A 1 -18.00 -34.81 22.40
C MET A 1 -16.48 -34.65 22.46
N LYS A 2 -15.71 -35.50 23.17
CA LYS A 2 -14.23 -35.41 23.22
C LYS A 2 -13.52 -35.48 21.85
N LYS A 3 -13.99 -36.34 20.92
CA LYS A 3 -13.42 -36.47 19.56
C LYS A 3 -13.64 -35.24 18.68
N LEU A 4 -14.75 -34.52 18.88
CA LEU A 4 -15.06 -33.27 18.17
C LEU A 4 -14.19 -32.11 18.68
N PHE A 5 -13.90 -32.06 19.98
CA PHE A 5 -12.98 -31.07 20.57
C PHE A 5 -11.55 -31.23 20.05
N VAL A 6 -11.05 -32.47 19.95
CA VAL A 6 -9.70 -32.73 19.42
C VAL A 6 -9.62 -32.37 17.94
N ALA A 7 -10.65 -32.66 17.14
CA ALA A 7 -10.71 -32.26 15.74
C ALA A 7 -10.75 -30.72 15.56
N LEU A 8 -11.46 -30.01 16.45
CA LEU A 8 -11.55 -28.55 16.41
C LEU A 8 -10.23 -27.87 16.82
N ILE A 9 -9.51 -28.45 17.78
CA ILE A 9 -8.16 -28.01 18.15
C ILE A 9 -7.17 -28.28 17.02
N LEU A 10 -7.20 -29.47 16.40
CA LEU A 10 -6.35 -29.78 15.24
C LEU A 10 -6.67 -28.90 14.02
N ALA A 11 -7.93 -28.55 13.81
CA ALA A 11 -8.33 -27.63 12.74
C ALA A 11 -7.94 -26.16 13.03
N ALA A 12 -7.74 -25.80 14.30
CA ALA A 12 -7.29 -24.47 14.72
C ALA A 12 -5.76 -24.33 14.80
N LEU A 13 -5.01 -25.44 14.80
CA LEU A 13 -3.53 -25.42 14.79
C LEU A 13 -2.89 -24.59 13.66
N PRO A 14 -3.43 -24.50 12.43
CA PRO A 14 -2.92 -23.61 11.39
C PRO A 14 -3.05 -22.12 11.72
N LEU A 15 -3.91 -21.74 12.68
CA LEU A 15 -4.07 -20.34 13.11
C LEU A 15 -2.92 -19.86 14.02
N LEU A 16 -2.05 -20.77 14.48
CA LEU A 16 -0.89 -20.44 15.31
C LEU A 16 0.41 -20.24 14.51
N SER A 17 0.36 -20.36 13.18
CA SER A 17 1.48 -20.03 12.32
C SER A 17 1.63 -18.51 12.17
N PHE A 18 2.26 -17.87 13.15
CA PHE A 18 2.81 -16.53 12.97
C PHE A 18 4.07 -16.65 12.11
N ALA A 19 3.95 -16.35 10.82
CA ALA A 19 5.12 -16.12 10.00
C ALA A 19 5.82 -14.85 10.52
N ALA A 20 6.91 -15.01 11.26
CA ALA A 20 7.83 -13.92 11.55
C ALA A 20 8.59 -13.60 10.26
N GLU A 21 7.98 -12.76 9.42
CA GLU A 21 8.66 -12.21 8.26
C GLU A 21 9.82 -11.34 8.77
N HIS A 22 11.06 -11.79 8.55
CA HIS A 22 12.28 -11.01 8.74
C HIS A 22 12.37 -9.92 7.64
N GLY A 23 11.40 -9.00 7.65
CA GLY A 23 11.42 -7.77 6.85
C GLY A 23 11.78 -6.58 7.74
N ALA A 24 12.27 -5.49 7.13
CA ALA A 24 12.36 -4.22 7.84
C ALA A 24 11.00 -3.89 8.47
N GLU A 25 10.99 -3.38 9.71
CA GLU A 25 9.75 -2.96 10.37
C GLU A 25 9.08 -1.87 9.52
N LEU A 26 7.95 -2.22 8.89
CA LEU A 26 7.26 -1.33 7.97
C LEU A 26 6.40 -0.35 8.75
N GLU A 27 6.55 0.93 8.42
CA GLU A 27 5.64 1.97 8.90
C GLU A 27 4.21 1.65 8.45
N LYS A 28 3.28 1.61 9.41
CA LYS A 28 1.87 1.38 9.13
C LYS A 28 1.26 2.62 8.48
N VAL A 29 0.52 2.42 7.39
CA VAL A 29 -0.23 3.49 6.74
C VAL A 29 -1.72 3.18 6.77
N ASP A 30 -2.50 4.11 7.29
CA ASP A 30 -3.95 4.02 7.24
C ASP A 30 -4.47 4.55 5.90
N ILE A 31 -5.17 3.70 5.16
CA ILE A 31 -5.61 3.98 3.79
C ILE A 31 -7.13 3.99 3.74
N ASP A 32 -7.69 5.18 3.52
CA ASP A 32 -9.11 5.40 3.32
C ASP A 32 -9.45 5.54 1.83
N VAL A 33 -9.99 4.47 1.24
CA VAL A 33 -10.45 4.47 -0.16
C VAL A 33 -11.80 5.15 -0.37
N SER A 34 -12.40 5.73 0.68
CA SER A 34 -13.57 6.60 0.56
C SER A 34 -13.19 8.07 0.38
N ASP A 35 -11.95 8.44 0.71
CA ASP A 35 -11.43 9.79 0.50
C ASP A 35 -11.11 10.02 -0.99
N LYS A 36 -12.07 10.67 -1.67
CA LYS A 36 -11.93 11.02 -3.09
C LYS A 36 -10.82 12.03 -3.34
N ALA A 37 -10.57 12.97 -2.42
CA ALA A 37 -9.52 13.97 -2.62
C ALA A 37 -8.14 13.31 -2.59
N ALA A 38 -7.90 12.43 -1.62
CA ALA A 38 -6.69 11.63 -1.55
C ALA A 38 -6.50 10.76 -2.81
N MET A 39 -7.57 10.11 -3.29
CA MET A 39 -7.50 9.29 -4.51
C MET A 39 -7.23 10.12 -5.78
N GLN A 40 -7.82 11.32 -5.90
CA GLN A 40 -7.56 12.23 -7.03
C GLN A 40 -6.11 12.73 -7.04
N ASP A 41 -5.58 13.11 -5.87
CA ASP A 41 -4.17 13.50 -5.73
C ASP A 41 -3.21 12.31 -6.00
N GLY A 42 -3.59 11.12 -5.56
CA GLY A 42 -2.88 9.89 -5.86
C GLY A 42 -2.85 9.55 -7.35
N LEU A 43 -3.99 9.68 -8.04
CA LEU A 43 -4.09 9.52 -9.49
C LEU A 43 -3.21 10.55 -10.21
N ARG A 44 -3.24 11.82 -9.79
CA ARG A 44 -2.37 12.86 -10.34
C ARG A 44 -0.90 12.49 -10.17
N THR A 45 -0.51 12.00 -9.00
CA THR A 45 0.87 11.58 -8.75
C THR A 45 1.25 10.38 -9.63
N PHE A 46 0.38 9.39 -9.73
CA PHE A 46 0.58 8.20 -10.55
C PHE A 46 0.78 8.54 -12.03
N THR A 47 -0.12 9.37 -12.59
CA THR A 47 -0.09 9.76 -14.00
C THR A 47 1.15 10.59 -14.36
N ASN A 48 1.62 11.45 -13.44
CA ASN A 48 2.77 12.33 -13.71
C ASN A 48 4.13 11.68 -13.42
N TYR A 49 4.23 10.76 -12.45
CA TYR A 49 5.52 10.20 -12.01
C TYR A 49 5.69 8.70 -12.30
N CYS A 50 4.60 7.94 -12.42
CA CYS A 50 4.68 6.48 -12.54
C CYS A 50 4.35 6.00 -13.96
N MET A 51 3.36 6.61 -14.62
CA MET A 51 2.86 6.17 -15.94
C MET A 51 3.84 6.34 -17.10
N GLY A 52 5.01 6.95 -16.86
CA GLY A 52 6.11 6.89 -17.83
C GLY A 52 6.67 5.47 -17.99
N CYS A 53 6.64 4.66 -16.92
CA CYS A 53 7.26 3.32 -16.88
C CYS A 53 6.27 2.21 -16.49
N HIS A 54 5.21 2.55 -15.75
CA HIS A 54 4.27 1.58 -15.18
C HIS A 54 2.87 1.76 -15.73
N SER A 55 2.27 0.68 -16.22
CA SER A 55 0.86 0.69 -16.57
C SER A 55 -0.04 0.45 -15.36
N ALA A 56 -1.31 0.83 -15.50
CA ALA A 56 -2.43 0.28 -14.74
C ALA A 56 -3.41 -0.35 -15.74
N LYS A 57 -2.93 -1.29 -16.56
CA LYS A 57 -3.60 -1.71 -17.80
C LYS A 57 -4.91 -2.46 -17.60
N PHE A 58 -5.23 -2.88 -16.37
CA PHE A 58 -6.54 -3.45 -16.05
C PHE A 58 -7.53 -2.41 -15.52
N GLN A 59 -7.14 -1.13 -15.45
CA GLN A 59 -8.02 0.01 -15.20
C GLN A 59 -8.41 0.70 -16.51
N ARG A 60 -9.66 1.15 -16.61
CA ARG A 60 -10.15 2.07 -17.66
C ARG A 60 -10.20 3.49 -17.10
N TYR A 61 -9.83 4.48 -17.91
CA TYR A 61 -9.89 5.89 -17.48
C TYR A 61 -11.31 6.30 -17.07
N GLU A 62 -12.33 5.88 -17.81
CA GLU A 62 -13.76 6.10 -17.51
C GLU A 62 -14.12 5.63 -16.10
N ARG A 63 -13.78 4.38 -15.77
CA ARG A 63 -14.10 3.79 -14.48
C ARG A 63 -13.44 4.56 -13.33
N VAL A 64 -12.18 4.92 -13.51
CA VAL A 64 -11.45 5.73 -12.52
C VAL A 64 -12.10 7.11 -12.38
N ALA A 65 -12.49 7.75 -13.48
CA ALA A 65 -13.13 9.05 -13.46
C ALA A 65 -14.46 9.00 -12.68
N ASP A 66 -15.32 8.02 -12.99
CA ASP A 66 -16.63 7.86 -12.34
C ASP A 66 -16.50 7.59 -10.84
N ASP A 67 -15.65 6.64 -10.46
CA ASP A 67 -15.49 6.23 -9.06
C ASP A 67 -14.89 7.38 -8.21
N LEU A 68 -13.91 8.11 -8.75
CA LEU A 68 -13.27 9.25 -8.08
C LEU A 68 -14.09 10.54 -8.20
N GLY A 69 -15.18 10.57 -8.97
CA GLY A 69 -16.00 11.77 -9.20
C GLY A 69 -15.28 12.87 -10.00
N ILE A 70 -14.43 12.48 -10.96
CA ILE A 70 -13.71 13.39 -11.85
C ILE A 70 -14.52 13.54 -13.13
N PRO A 71 -14.90 14.76 -13.55
CA PRO A 71 -15.51 14.98 -14.85
C PRO A 71 -14.63 14.42 -16.00
N HIS A 72 -15.24 13.77 -16.99
CA HIS A 72 -14.49 13.05 -18.03
C HIS A 72 -13.58 13.97 -18.85
N ASP A 73 -14.00 15.21 -19.10
CA ASP A 73 -13.21 16.26 -19.75
C ASP A 73 -11.97 16.66 -18.93
N VAL A 74 -12.11 16.73 -17.60
CA VAL A 74 -11.00 16.97 -16.66
C VAL A 74 -10.03 15.79 -16.64
N MET A 75 -10.54 14.55 -16.63
CA MET A 75 -9.72 13.34 -16.73
C MET A 75 -8.89 13.35 -18.02
N LEU A 76 -9.52 13.60 -19.16
CA LEU A 76 -8.86 13.61 -20.47
C LEU A 76 -7.81 14.72 -20.59
N SER A 77 -8.06 15.90 -20.01
CA SER A 77 -7.14 17.05 -20.12
C SER A 77 -5.95 16.99 -19.16
N HIS A 78 -6.08 16.33 -18.00
CA HIS A 78 -5.08 16.39 -16.93
C HIS A 78 -4.44 15.05 -16.55
N ALA A 79 -5.01 13.91 -16.95
CA ALA A 79 -4.51 12.58 -16.61
C ALA A 79 -4.26 11.66 -17.82
N VAL A 80 -4.70 12.06 -19.02
CA VAL A 80 -4.50 11.30 -20.27
C VAL A 80 -3.54 12.05 -21.19
N PHE A 81 -2.27 11.63 -21.24
CA PHE A 81 -1.23 12.30 -22.04
C PHE A 81 -0.95 11.65 -23.39
N THR A 82 -1.58 10.51 -23.70
CA THR A 82 -1.25 9.64 -24.86
C THR A 82 -2.27 9.71 -26.00
N GLY A 83 -3.27 10.59 -25.91
CA GLY A 83 -4.38 10.66 -26.86
C GLY A 83 -5.38 9.50 -26.75
N ALA A 84 -5.30 8.71 -25.68
CA ALA A 84 -6.25 7.64 -25.39
C ALA A 84 -7.67 8.20 -25.17
N LYS A 85 -8.67 7.38 -25.50
CA LYS A 85 -10.08 7.70 -25.25
C LYS A 85 -10.44 7.39 -23.80
N ILE A 86 -11.52 8.01 -23.31
CA ILE A 86 -11.98 7.80 -21.93
C ILE A 86 -12.27 6.32 -21.61
N GLY A 87 -12.80 5.56 -22.57
CA GLY A 87 -13.07 4.13 -22.40
C GLY A 87 -11.83 3.22 -22.48
N ASP A 88 -10.67 3.74 -22.84
CA ASP A 88 -9.45 2.95 -23.02
C ASP A 88 -8.82 2.56 -21.67
N HIS A 89 -7.99 1.52 -21.70
CA HIS A 89 -7.19 1.12 -20.56
C HIS A 89 -6.01 2.08 -20.33
N MET A 90 -5.58 2.20 -19.08
CA MET A 90 -4.42 3.00 -18.66
C MET A 90 -3.10 2.31 -19.05
N ASN A 91 -2.83 2.27 -20.36
CA ASN A 91 -1.60 1.72 -20.94
C ASN A 91 -0.48 2.77 -21.04
N ILE A 92 0.73 2.27 -21.27
CA ILE A 92 1.92 3.08 -21.52
C ILE A 92 2.53 2.71 -22.88
N GLY A 93 3.32 3.63 -23.46
CA GLY A 93 3.99 3.39 -24.74
C GLY A 93 5.22 2.48 -24.65
N MET A 94 5.83 2.36 -23.47
CA MET A 94 7.07 1.60 -23.25
C MET A 94 6.85 0.11 -23.48
N GLN A 95 7.63 -0.49 -24.38
CA GLN A 95 7.58 -1.92 -24.64
C GLN A 95 8.43 -2.71 -23.63
N PRO A 96 8.04 -3.95 -23.27
CA PRO A 96 8.81 -4.77 -22.33
C PRO A 96 10.25 -5.05 -22.75
N ALA A 97 10.51 -5.16 -24.07
CA ALA A 97 11.85 -5.38 -24.61
C ALA A 97 12.75 -4.15 -24.38
N ASP A 98 12.23 -2.95 -24.67
CA ASP A 98 12.93 -1.68 -24.43
C ASP A 98 13.19 -1.48 -22.94
N ALA A 99 12.18 -1.74 -22.12
CA ALA A 99 12.29 -1.63 -20.67
C ALA A 99 13.36 -2.56 -20.09
N LYS A 100 13.46 -3.80 -20.59
CA LYS A 100 14.52 -4.74 -20.19
C LYS A 100 15.90 -4.23 -20.62
N ALA A 101 16.03 -3.64 -21.81
CA ALA A 101 17.28 -3.07 -22.28
C ALA A 101 17.73 -1.85 -21.45
N TRP A 102 16.78 -0.99 -21.04
CA TRP A 102 17.07 0.24 -20.31
C TRP A 102 17.22 0.04 -18.79
N PHE A 103 16.42 -0.84 -18.20
CA PHE A 103 16.32 -1.04 -16.75
C PHE A 103 16.78 -2.42 -16.24
N GLY A 104 17.20 -3.31 -17.14
CA GLY A 104 17.57 -4.69 -16.82
C GLY A 104 16.38 -5.63 -16.58
N ALA A 105 15.21 -5.08 -16.25
CA ALA A 105 13.95 -5.79 -16.12
C ALA A 105 12.78 -4.90 -16.56
N ALA A 106 11.71 -5.51 -17.05
CA ALA A 106 10.49 -4.78 -17.36
C ALA A 106 9.79 -4.34 -16.06
N PRO A 107 9.46 -3.05 -15.89
CA PRO A 107 8.66 -2.57 -14.77
C PRO A 107 7.32 -3.31 -14.69
N PRO A 108 6.85 -3.71 -13.50
CA PRO A 108 5.58 -4.39 -13.35
C PRO A 108 4.41 -3.45 -13.64
N ASP A 109 3.30 -4.04 -14.08
CA ASP A 109 2.00 -3.38 -14.04
C ASP A 109 1.57 -3.14 -12.59
N LEU A 110 1.06 -1.94 -12.30
CA LEU A 110 0.73 -1.53 -10.94
C LEU A 110 -0.76 -1.67 -10.61
N THR A 111 -1.59 -2.22 -11.51
CA THR A 111 -3.05 -2.29 -11.28
C THR A 111 -3.38 -3.01 -9.97
N LEU A 112 -2.67 -4.11 -9.66
CA LEU A 112 -2.90 -4.95 -8.47
C LEU A 112 -1.79 -4.85 -7.42
N VAL A 113 -0.86 -3.91 -7.56
CA VAL A 113 0.37 -3.92 -6.75
C VAL A 113 0.11 -3.83 -5.24
N ALA A 114 -0.90 -3.05 -4.83
CA ALA A 114 -1.29 -2.92 -3.43
C ALA A 114 -1.83 -4.22 -2.83
N ARG A 115 -2.38 -5.14 -3.65
CA ARG A 115 -2.80 -6.47 -3.18
C ARG A 115 -1.62 -7.46 -3.14
N VAL A 116 -0.64 -7.31 -4.03
CA VAL A 116 0.53 -8.19 -4.11
C VAL A 116 1.53 -7.88 -2.99
N ARG A 117 1.78 -6.60 -2.70
CA ARG A 117 2.79 -6.17 -1.72
C ARG A 117 2.21 -5.66 -0.40
N GLY A 118 0.97 -5.20 -0.39
CA GLY A 118 0.39 -4.50 0.75
C GLY A 118 0.66 -2.99 0.71
N THR A 119 -0.20 -2.22 1.39
CA THR A 119 -0.13 -0.75 1.44
C THR A 119 1.06 -0.25 2.26
N ASP A 120 1.33 -0.87 3.41
CA ASP A 120 2.47 -0.55 4.28
C ASP A 120 3.80 -0.73 3.53
N TRP A 121 3.91 -1.80 2.74
CA TRP A 121 5.10 -2.06 1.94
C TRP A 121 5.30 -0.99 0.87
N LEU A 122 4.24 -0.58 0.15
CA LEU A 122 4.35 0.44 -0.88
C LEU A 122 4.72 1.80 -0.29
N TYR A 123 4.10 2.16 0.82
CA TYR A 123 4.37 3.40 1.53
C TYR A 123 5.82 3.44 2.03
N GLY A 124 6.28 2.39 2.71
CA GLY A 124 7.67 2.27 3.14
C GLY A 124 8.66 2.22 1.97
N TYR A 125 8.34 1.49 0.89
CA TYR A 125 9.18 1.39 -0.30
C TYR A 125 9.40 2.75 -0.95
N LEU A 126 8.34 3.54 -1.17
CA LEU A 126 8.44 4.85 -1.81
C LEU A 126 9.17 5.90 -0.94
N LYS A 127 9.13 5.76 0.39
CA LYS A 127 9.81 6.66 1.34
C LYS A 127 11.29 6.31 1.57
N SER A 128 11.69 5.08 1.29
CA SER A 128 12.99 4.53 1.74
C SER A 128 14.10 4.53 0.68
N PHE A 129 13.94 5.30 -0.40
CA PHE A 129 15.01 5.53 -1.37
C PHE A 129 16.12 6.38 -0.77
N TYR A 130 17.37 6.03 -1.01
CA TYR A 130 18.52 6.80 -0.56
C TYR A 130 19.65 6.76 -1.59
N GLU A 131 20.55 7.74 -1.54
CA GLU A 131 21.68 7.83 -2.45
C GLU A 131 22.69 6.71 -2.23
N ASP A 132 23.04 6.04 -3.31
CA ASP A 132 24.01 4.95 -3.34
C ASP A 132 24.74 4.98 -4.70
N PRO A 133 25.92 5.62 -4.77
CA PRO A 133 26.70 5.72 -6.01
C PRO A 133 27.14 4.37 -6.58
N ALA A 134 27.09 3.28 -5.82
CA ALA A 134 27.42 1.94 -6.31
C ALA A 134 26.30 1.33 -7.17
N ARG A 135 25.11 1.94 -7.18
CA ARG A 135 23.95 1.47 -7.94
C ARG A 135 23.86 2.15 -9.31
N PRO A 136 23.32 1.49 -10.34
CA PRO A 136 23.23 2.05 -11.70
C PRO A 136 22.50 3.40 -11.80
N TYR A 137 21.54 3.66 -10.91
CA TYR A 137 20.77 4.90 -10.87
C TYR A 137 21.16 5.83 -9.71
N GLY A 138 22.30 5.57 -9.06
CA GLY A 138 22.79 6.38 -7.94
C GLY A 138 21.92 6.31 -6.68
N VAL A 139 20.97 5.36 -6.62
CA VAL A 139 20.07 5.18 -5.48
C VAL A 139 19.84 3.71 -5.16
N ASN A 140 19.55 3.44 -3.89
CA ASN A 140 19.14 2.14 -3.36
C ASN A 140 17.92 2.32 -2.45
N ASN A 141 17.44 1.24 -1.82
CA ASN A 141 16.23 1.25 -1.01
C ASN A 141 16.36 0.34 0.22
N LYS A 142 15.88 0.80 1.39
CA LYS A 142 15.96 0.01 2.63
C LYS A 142 14.92 -1.12 2.71
N VAL A 143 13.75 -0.95 2.10
CA VAL A 143 12.68 -1.96 2.08
C VAL A 143 12.92 -3.02 0.99
N PHE A 144 13.55 -2.63 -0.13
CA PHE A 144 13.87 -3.53 -1.23
C PHE A 144 15.32 -3.32 -1.70
N PRO A 145 16.30 -3.95 -1.03
CA PRO A 145 17.72 -3.78 -1.36
C PRO A 145 18.04 -4.16 -2.80
N ASN A 146 19.00 -3.46 -3.39
CA ASN A 146 19.42 -3.63 -4.78
C ASN A 146 18.29 -3.39 -5.80
N VAL A 147 17.40 -2.45 -5.48
CA VAL A 147 16.34 -2.00 -6.37
C VAL A 147 16.88 -1.58 -7.74
N GLY A 148 16.13 -1.92 -8.79
CA GLY A 148 16.41 -1.52 -10.18
C GLY A 148 15.60 -0.31 -10.65
N MET A 149 14.86 0.33 -9.74
CA MET A 149 14.02 1.50 -10.00
C MET A 149 14.77 2.77 -9.58
N PRO A 150 14.80 3.82 -10.41
CA PRO A 150 15.28 5.14 -9.99
C PRO A 150 14.34 5.79 -8.97
N ASN A 151 14.82 6.76 -8.19
CA ASN A 151 13.97 7.54 -7.30
C ASN A 151 13.22 8.62 -8.09
N VAL A 152 12.05 8.26 -8.63
CA VAL A 152 11.21 9.16 -9.44
C VAL A 152 10.61 10.32 -8.64
N LEU A 153 10.56 10.21 -7.30
CA LEU A 153 9.99 11.24 -6.43
C LEU A 153 11.06 12.13 -5.76
N VAL A 154 12.33 11.99 -6.14
CA VAL A 154 13.46 12.75 -5.54
C VAL A 154 13.26 14.27 -5.61
N GLY A 155 12.64 14.78 -6.67
CA GLY A 155 12.34 16.21 -6.79
C GLY A 155 11.32 16.70 -5.75
N LEU A 156 10.42 15.82 -5.31
CA LEU A 156 9.43 16.12 -4.27
C LEU A 156 10.03 15.94 -2.87
N GLN A 157 10.66 14.79 -2.62
CA GLN A 157 11.23 14.41 -1.32
C GLN A 157 12.49 15.19 -0.95
N GLY A 158 13.32 15.48 -1.95
CA GLY A 158 14.71 15.88 -1.75
C GLY A 158 15.67 14.69 -1.77
N ARG A 159 16.96 15.03 -1.77
CA ARG A 159 18.07 14.07 -1.74
C ARG A 159 18.12 13.43 -0.36
N GLN A 160 17.93 12.12 -0.30
CA GLN A 160 17.97 11.36 0.95
C GLN A 160 19.26 10.55 1.02
N VAL A 161 19.97 10.65 2.14
CA VAL A 161 21.25 9.96 2.39
C VAL A 161 21.15 9.10 3.65
N VAL A 162 22.08 8.17 3.81
CA VAL A 162 22.27 7.48 5.09
C VAL A 162 23.16 8.35 5.97
N GLY A 163 22.67 8.78 7.12
CA GLY A 163 23.37 9.64 8.06
C GLY A 163 22.99 9.37 9.50
N CYS A 164 23.41 10.26 10.40
CA CYS A 164 23.16 10.14 11.83
C CYS A 164 21.91 10.89 12.27
N LYS A 165 21.05 10.21 13.05
CA LYS A 165 19.86 10.78 13.69
C LYS A 165 19.75 10.26 15.12
N GLN A 166 19.23 11.09 16.01
CA GLN A 166 18.85 10.65 17.35
C GLN A 166 17.61 9.76 17.23
N VAL A 167 17.75 8.48 17.58
CA VAL A 167 16.67 7.49 17.57
C VAL A 167 16.33 7.07 18.99
N GLN A 168 15.06 6.79 19.25
CA GLN A 168 14.62 6.35 20.57
C GLN A 168 15.23 4.99 20.91
N VAL A 169 15.73 4.85 22.14
CA VAL A 169 16.24 3.57 22.64
C VAL A 169 15.06 2.61 22.81
N VAL A 170 15.20 1.41 22.27
CA VAL A 170 14.22 0.32 22.40
C VAL A 170 14.93 -0.85 23.06
N GLU A 171 14.53 -1.19 24.29
CA GLU A 171 14.98 -2.41 24.98
C GLU A 171 13.78 -3.36 25.11
N ASP A 172 13.98 -4.65 24.79
CA ASP A 172 12.94 -5.69 24.80
C ASP A 172 11.65 -5.32 24.03
N GLY A 173 11.80 -4.58 22.92
CA GLY A 173 10.67 -4.11 22.09
C GLY A 173 9.87 -2.95 22.69
N LYS A 174 10.33 -2.36 23.80
CA LYS A 174 9.68 -1.21 24.46
C LYS A 174 10.52 0.05 24.30
N LYS A 175 9.87 1.12 23.84
CA LYS A 175 10.45 2.47 23.78
C LYS A 175 10.77 2.95 25.19
N GLN A 176 12.02 3.36 25.40
CA GLN A 176 12.52 3.78 26.70
C GLN A 176 12.27 5.27 26.91
N TYR A 177 11.84 5.62 28.12
CA TYR A 177 11.60 6.98 28.55
C TYR A 177 12.37 7.22 29.86
N ASP A 178 12.86 8.43 30.05
CA ASP A 178 13.48 8.87 31.29
C ASP A 178 12.43 8.81 32.42
N PRO A 179 12.64 8.00 33.48
CA PRO A 179 11.68 7.84 34.58
C PRO A 179 11.35 9.13 35.34
N LEU A 180 12.21 10.16 35.27
CA LEU A 180 12.03 11.41 36.02
C LEU A 180 11.36 12.50 35.19
N THR A 181 11.63 12.54 33.87
CA THR A 181 11.15 13.61 32.99
C THR A 181 10.05 13.16 32.03
N GLY A 182 9.86 11.85 31.84
CA GLY A 182 8.95 11.28 30.84
C GLY A 182 9.39 11.55 29.40
N THR A 183 10.61 12.06 29.19
CA THR A 183 11.14 12.31 27.84
C THR A 183 11.73 11.03 27.25
N PRO A 184 11.61 10.80 25.94
CA PRO A 184 12.14 9.59 25.32
C PRO A 184 13.68 9.58 25.37
N LEU A 185 14.26 8.49 25.85
CA LEU A 185 15.71 8.29 25.82
C LEU A 185 16.13 8.05 24.38
N THR A 186 17.11 8.80 23.89
CA THR A 186 17.60 8.71 22.51
C THR A 186 19.10 8.42 22.48
N HIS A 187 19.55 7.76 21.41
CA HIS A 187 20.96 7.59 21.08
C HIS A 187 21.21 7.96 19.62
N GLU A 188 22.45 8.33 19.29
CA GLU A 188 22.83 8.61 17.91
C GLU A 188 23.01 7.31 17.12
N ALA A 189 22.17 7.11 16.10
CA ALA A 189 22.30 6.02 15.16
C ALA A 189 22.68 6.57 13.78
N CYS A 190 23.78 6.08 13.21
CA CYS A 190 24.39 6.56 11.96
C CYS A 190 23.98 5.80 10.69
N ASP A 191 22.97 4.95 10.79
CA ASP A 191 22.41 4.13 9.72
C ASP A 191 21.01 4.59 9.27
N GLN A 192 20.62 5.81 9.65
CA GLN A 192 19.29 6.37 9.50
C GLN A 192 19.15 7.16 8.20
N LEU A 193 17.93 7.21 7.66
CA LEU A 193 17.63 8.00 6.48
C LEU A 193 17.46 9.46 6.87
N THR A 194 18.19 10.35 6.21
CA THR A 194 18.13 11.80 6.43
C THR A 194 18.02 12.54 5.12
N ILE A 195 17.16 13.55 5.07
CA ILE A 195 16.95 14.38 3.87
C ILE A 195 17.90 15.57 3.94
N VAL A 196 18.65 15.80 2.86
CA VAL A 196 19.51 16.97 2.72
C VAL A 196 18.62 18.22 2.63
N PRO A 197 18.77 19.20 3.54
CA PRO A 197 17.89 20.36 3.59
C PRO A 197 17.84 21.13 2.26
N LYS A 198 16.65 21.63 1.91
CA LYS A 198 16.41 22.49 0.72
C LYS A 198 16.74 21.83 -0.63
N THR A 199 16.65 20.50 -0.73
CA THR A 199 16.86 19.78 -2.01
C THR A 199 15.58 19.27 -2.65
N GLY A 200 14.46 19.24 -1.92
CA GLY A 200 13.14 18.86 -2.40
C GLY A 200 12.14 20.03 -2.38
N THR A 201 11.02 19.87 -3.07
CA THR A 201 9.93 20.87 -3.08
C THR A 201 8.95 20.72 -1.93
N LEU A 202 8.85 19.52 -1.32
CA LEU A 202 7.96 19.24 -0.20
C LEU A 202 8.75 19.10 1.09
N ASN A 203 8.10 19.40 2.21
CA ASN A 203 8.61 18.98 3.51
C ASN A 203 8.26 17.50 3.79
N GLU A 204 8.77 16.93 4.88
CA GLU A 204 8.56 15.51 5.23
C GLU A 204 7.08 15.14 5.34
N GLU A 205 6.29 15.95 6.04
CA GLU A 205 4.84 15.69 6.24
C GLU A 205 4.05 15.75 4.93
N GLN A 206 4.34 16.74 4.08
CA GLN A 206 3.72 16.88 2.76
C GLN A 206 4.11 15.74 1.83
N PHE A 207 5.36 15.27 1.92
CA PHE A 207 5.82 14.12 1.14
C PHE A 207 5.14 12.84 1.61
N ASP A 208 5.00 12.65 2.92
CA ASP A 208 4.29 11.51 3.51
C ASP A 208 2.82 11.49 3.08
N GLU A 209 2.14 12.63 3.10
CA GLU A 209 0.78 12.76 2.57
C GLU A 209 0.73 12.44 1.07
N LYS A 210 1.69 12.93 0.27
CA LYS A 210 1.78 12.65 -1.17
C LYS A 210 1.90 11.15 -1.45
N VAL A 211 2.78 10.47 -0.72
CA VAL A 211 2.98 9.02 -0.86
C VAL A 211 1.74 8.26 -0.37
N LYS A 212 1.14 8.68 0.75
CA LYS A 212 -0.12 8.10 1.25
C LYS A 212 -1.24 8.21 0.22
N ASN A 213 -1.41 9.35 -0.42
CA ASN A 213 -2.43 9.58 -1.44
C ASN A 213 -2.18 8.69 -2.68
N LEU A 214 -0.92 8.60 -3.13
CA LEU A 214 -0.52 7.67 -4.20
C LEU A 214 -0.84 6.21 -3.85
N VAL A 215 -0.49 5.76 -2.64
CA VAL A 215 -0.79 4.40 -2.17
C VAL A 215 -2.30 4.18 -2.02
N THR A 216 -3.06 5.21 -1.64
CA THR A 216 -4.54 5.18 -1.58
C THR A 216 -5.12 4.93 -2.97
N PHE A 217 -4.65 5.64 -3.99
CA PHE A 217 -5.04 5.39 -5.37
C PHE A 217 -4.68 3.97 -5.85
N LEU A 218 -3.47 3.48 -5.53
CA LEU A 218 -3.05 2.11 -5.88
C LEU A 218 -3.89 1.04 -5.14
N ALA A 219 -4.30 1.31 -3.90
CA ALA A 219 -5.19 0.45 -3.12
C ALA A 219 -6.60 0.40 -3.72
N TYR A 220 -7.12 1.55 -4.16
CA TYR A 220 -8.35 1.64 -4.94
C TYR A 220 -8.22 0.85 -6.26
N SER A 221 -7.17 1.07 -7.03
CA SER A 221 -6.92 0.36 -8.30
C SER A 221 -6.88 -1.16 -8.10
N ALA A 222 -6.32 -1.63 -6.99
CA ALA A 222 -6.26 -3.05 -6.70
C ALA A 222 -7.64 -3.66 -6.32
N ASN A 223 -8.59 -2.85 -5.85
CA ASN A 223 -9.92 -3.28 -5.46
C ASN A 223 -10.97 -2.13 -5.53
N PRO A 224 -11.42 -1.73 -6.73
CA PRO A 224 -12.29 -0.55 -6.89
C PRO A 224 -13.68 -0.73 -6.24
N VAL A 225 -14.08 -1.98 -6.01
CA VAL A 225 -15.38 -2.34 -5.39
C VAL A 225 -15.27 -2.62 -3.88
N LYS A 226 -14.16 -2.27 -3.22
CA LYS A 226 -13.92 -2.55 -1.79
C LYS A 226 -15.07 -2.09 -0.89
N LEU A 227 -15.52 -0.85 -1.05
CA LEU A 227 -16.62 -0.28 -0.24
C LEU A 227 -17.96 -0.98 -0.51
N GLN A 228 -18.22 -1.35 -1.76
CA GLN A 228 -19.42 -2.09 -2.13
C GLN A 228 -19.41 -3.49 -1.51
N HIS A 229 -18.28 -4.19 -1.57
CA HIS A 229 -18.12 -5.51 -0.95
C HIS A 229 -18.32 -5.47 0.56
N GLN A 230 -17.77 -4.46 1.25
CA GLN A 230 -17.97 -4.29 2.69
C GLN A 230 -19.45 -4.07 3.01
N ARG A 231 -20.12 -3.16 2.29
CA ARG A 231 -21.56 -2.89 2.47
C ARG A 231 -22.42 -4.13 2.23
N ILE A 232 -22.21 -4.84 1.12
CA ILE A 232 -22.95 -6.07 0.79
C ILE A 232 -22.65 -7.15 1.84
N GLY A 233 -21.38 -7.32 2.21
CA GLY A 233 -20.96 -8.29 3.23
C GLY A 233 -21.65 -8.05 4.57
N THR A 234 -21.76 -6.81 5.03
CA THR A 234 -22.50 -6.48 6.26
C THR A 234 -23.96 -6.91 6.17
N TYR A 235 -24.66 -6.62 5.06
CA TYR A 235 -26.06 -7.05 4.91
C TYR A 235 -26.21 -8.56 4.82
N VAL A 236 -25.29 -9.25 4.14
CA VAL A 236 -25.27 -10.72 4.08
C VAL A 236 -25.09 -11.30 5.47
N LEU A 237 -24.15 -10.79 6.28
CA LEU A 237 -23.92 -11.27 7.64
C LEU A 237 -25.14 -11.04 8.55
N LEU A 238 -25.80 -9.89 8.44
CA LEU A 238 -27.04 -9.61 9.17
C LEU A 238 -28.16 -10.58 8.77
N TYR A 239 -28.34 -10.83 7.47
CA TYR A 239 -29.31 -11.81 6.98
C TYR A 239 -29.00 -13.22 7.49
N LEU A 240 -27.74 -13.65 7.44
CA LEU A 240 -27.33 -14.95 7.94
C LEU A 240 -27.54 -15.08 9.45
N ALA A 241 -27.26 -14.04 10.23
CA ALA A 241 -27.54 -14.04 11.68
C ALA A 241 -29.04 -14.17 11.97
N PHE A 242 -29.88 -13.45 11.22
CA PHE A 242 -31.33 -13.55 11.32
C PHE A 242 -31.83 -14.95 10.92
N PHE A 243 -31.41 -15.45 9.76
CA PHE A 243 -31.79 -16.78 9.28
C PHE A 243 -31.29 -17.91 10.19
N PHE A 244 -30.11 -17.74 10.80
CA PHE A 244 -29.54 -18.71 11.74
C PHE A 244 -30.47 -18.97 12.92
N VAL A 245 -31.21 -17.97 13.41
CA VAL A 245 -32.22 -18.17 14.46
C VAL A 245 -33.29 -19.17 14.01
N PHE A 246 -33.85 -18.99 12.82
CA PHE A 246 -34.88 -19.90 12.29
C PHE A 246 -34.31 -21.29 11.99
N ALA A 247 -33.12 -21.37 11.38
CA ALA A 247 -32.46 -22.63 11.11
C ALA A 247 -32.14 -23.39 12.41
N TYR A 248 -31.74 -22.68 13.47
CA TYR A 248 -31.50 -23.27 14.79
C TYR A 248 -32.79 -23.77 15.45
N LEU A 249 -33.88 -22.98 15.38
CA LEU A 249 -35.19 -23.39 15.89
C LEU A 249 -35.71 -24.62 15.14
N LEU A 250 -35.57 -24.66 13.81
CA LEU A 250 -35.93 -25.80 12.98
C LEU A 250 -35.10 -27.04 13.32
N LYS A 251 -33.78 -26.89 13.48
CA LYS A 251 -32.91 -27.98 13.93
C LYS A 251 -33.38 -28.52 15.29
N ARG A 252 -33.66 -27.64 16.25
CA ARG A 252 -34.12 -28.03 17.59
C ARG A 252 -35.41 -28.85 17.51
N GLU A 253 -36.33 -28.47 16.63
CA GLU A 253 -37.58 -29.19 16.42
C GLU A 253 -37.37 -30.58 15.80
N TYR A 254 -36.55 -30.70 14.75
CA TYR A 254 -36.30 -32.00 14.11
C TYR A 254 -35.46 -32.96 14.97
N TRP A 255 -34.59 -32.44 15.82
CA TRP A 255 -33.72 -33.25 16.67
C TRP A 255 -34.31 -33.59 18.04
N LYS A 256 -35.53 -33.12 18.35
CA LYS A 256 -36.16 -33.38 19.65
C LYS A 256 -36.35 -34.88 19.94
N ASP A 257 -36.58 -35.67 18.89
CA ASP A 257 -36.88 -37.10 18.97
C ASP A 257 -35.65 -37.99 18.71
N VAL A 258 -34.47 -37.39 18.50
CA VAL A 258 -33.20 -38.09 18.27
C VAL A 258 -32.33 -37.93 19.51
N HIS A 259 -32.25 -38.97 20.34
CA HIS A 259 -31.53 -38.98 21.62
C HIS A 259 -30.05 -39.35 21.44
#